data_AF-A0A1I3SY23-F1
#
_entry.id   AF-A0A1I3SY23-F1
#
_cell.length_a   1.000
_cell.length_b   1.000
_cell.length_c   1.000
_cell.angle_alpha   90.00
_cell.angle_beta   90.00
_cell.angle_gamma   90.00
#
_symmetry.space_group_name_H-M   'P 1'
#
loop_
_entity.id
_entity.type
_entity.pdbx_description
1 polymer ?
#
loop_
_entity_poly.entity_id
_entity_poly.type
_entity_poly.pdbx_seq_one_letter_code
_entity_poly.pdbx_strand_id
1 'polypeptide(L)'
;MVLRSILEANEPITVGALAGQLADDESDPTLVTTLLERRQRVYVTLRRTHLPLLESCSLVVYDRERGVVSPGRELSTLESLLAGEETPLESAKESTTR
;
A
#
# COMPACT_ATOMS: atom_id res chain seq x y z
N MET A 1 -0.78 -3.40 -0.02
CA MET A 1 0.28 -2.85 0.83
C MET A 1 0.59 -1.39 0.49
N VAL A 2 1.22 -1.06 -0.64
CA VAL A 2 1.59 0.34 -1.00
C VAL A 2 0.45 1.35 -0.92
N LEU A 3 -0.68 1.09 -1.59
CA LEU A 3 -1.82 2.00 -1.61
C LEU A 3 -2.39 2.22 -0.20
N ARG A 4 -2.51 1.13 0.56
CA ARG A 4 -2.95 1.15 1.96
C ARG A 4 -2.03 1.99 2.83
N SER A 5 -0.71 1.85 2.70
CA SER A 5 0.26 2.66 3.45
C SER A 5 0.14 4.16 3.14
N ILE A 6 -0.16 4.53 1.89
CA ILE A 6 -0.38 5.94 1.50
C ILE A 6 -1.71 6.46 2.06
N LEU A 7 -2.75 5.63 2.06
CA LEU A 7 -4.06 5.94 2.65
C LEU A 7 -3.97 6.12 4.17
N GLU A 8 -3.32 5.19 4.86
CA GLU A 8 -3.12 5.22 6.32
C GLU A 8 -2.27 6.42 6.76
N ALA A 9 -1.29 6.81 5.96
CA ALA A 9 -0.48 7.99 6.25
C ALA A 9 -1.30 9.29 6.21
N ASN A 10 -2.32 9.37 5.33
CA ASN A 10 -3.17 10.55 5.07
C ASN A 10 -2.43 11.89 4.84
N GLU A 11 -1.10 11.83 4.74
CA GLU A 11 -0.15 12.93 4.62
C GLU A 11 0.96 12.55 3.62
N PRO A 12 1.70 13.53 3.08
CA PRO A 12 2.81 13.26 2.18
C PRO A 12 3.88 12.39 2.87
N ILE A 13 4.08 11.18 2.36
CA ILE A 13 5.06 10.23 2.89
C ILE A 13 6.27 10.13 1.96
N THR A 14 7.48 10.02 2.52
CA THR A 14 8.68 9.83 1.70
C THR A 14 8.69 8.44 1.07
N VAL A 15 9.15 8.32 -0.17
CA VAL A 15 9.31 7.01 -0.85
C VAL A 15 10.22 6.09 -0.04
N GLY A 16 11.21 6.67 0.66
CA GLY A 16 12.11 5.92 1.55
C GLY A 16 11.40 5.33 2.78
N ALA A 17 10.47 6.07 3.40
CA ALA A 17 9.66 5.55 4.50
C ALA A 17 8.71 4.46 4.01
N LEU A 18 8.05 4.69 2.89
CA LEU A 18 7.15 3.72 2.26
C LEU A 18 7.87 2.40 1.92
N ALA A 19 9.08 2.49 1.37
CA ALA A 19 9.91 1.33 1.07
C ALA A 19 10.38 0.59 2.32
N GLY A 20 10.56 1.31 3.44
CA GLY A 20 10.89 0.71 4.74
C GLY A 20 9.73 -0.14 5.24
N GLN A 21 8.53 0.46 5.32
CA GLN A 21 7.31 -0.23 5.75
C GLN A 21 7.03 -1.47 4.89
N LEU A 22 7.16 -1.37 3.56
CA LEU A 22 6.97 -2.53 2.68
C LEU A 22 8.02 -3.62 2.91
N ALA A 23 9.29 -3.25 3.12
CA ALA A 23 10.36 -4.22 3.33
C ALA A 23 10.25 -4.93 4.68
N ASP A 24 9.68 -4.26 5.68
CA ASP A 24 9.36 -4.83 6.99
C ASP A 24 8.17 -5.80 6.89
N ASP A 25 7.14 -5.46 6.11
CA ASP A 25 5.96 -6.30 5.90
C ASP A 25 6.26 -7.55 5.04
N GLU A 26 7.16 -7.41 4.06
CA GLU A 26 7.64 -8.51 3.21
C GLU A 26 8.75 -9.34 3.88
N SER A 27 8.93 -9.24 5.20
CA SER A 27 10.04 -9.91 5.87
C SER A 27 9.86 -11.42 5.94
N ASP A 28 10.34 -12.10 4.88
CA ASP A 28 10.48 -13.55 4.85
C ASP A 28 11.78 -13.95 5.59
N PRO A 29 11.69 -14.71 6.70
CA PRO A 29 12.85 -15.15 7.49
C PRO A 29 13.75 -16.15 6.75
N THR A 30 13.33 -16.67 5.59
CA THR A 30 14.09 -17.65 4.81
C THR A 30 15.11 -17.01 3.85
N LEU A 31 15.03 -15.69 3.62
CA LEU A 31 15.91 -14.98 2.70
C LEU A 31 17.12 -14.39 3.44
N VAL A 32 18.33 -14.82 3.04
CA VAL A 32 19.63 -14.30 3.55
C VAL A 32 19.98 -12.95 2.89
N THR A 33 19.02 -12.05 2.80
CA THR A 33 19.21 -10.69 2.30
C THR A 33 19.09 -9.70 3.44
N THR A 34 19.97 -8.71 3.49
CA THR A 34 19.90 -7.68 4.53
C THR A 34 18.65 -6.83 4.35
N LEU A 35 18.10 -6.33 5.47
CA LEU A 35 16.97 -5.39 5.44
C LEU A 35 17.27 -4.16 4.57
N LEU A 36 18.52 -3.68 4.58
CA LEU A 36 18.97 -2.55 3.78
C LEU A 36 18.86 -2.83 2.27
N GLU A 37 19.36 -3.99 1.81
CA GLU A 37 19.28 -4.38 0.41
C GLU A 37 17.83 -4.56 -0.05
N ARG A 38 16.98 -5.14 0.80
CA ARG A 38 15.54 -5.30 0.51
C ARG A 38 14.87 -3.94 0.36
N ARG A 39 15.05 -3.03 1.34
CA ARG A 39 14.52 -1.67 1.31
C ARG A 39 14.96 -0.91 0.06
N GLN A 40 16.24 -1.04 -0.31
CA GLN A 40 16.77 -0.39 -1.51
C GLN A 40 16.15 -0.96 -2.79
N ARG A 41 15.92 -2.27 -2.86
CA ARG A 41 15.23 -2.92 -3.98
C ARG A 41 13.79 -2.43 -4.12
N VAL A 42 13.03 -2.43 -3.01
CA VAL A 42 11.66 -1.92 -2.95
C VAL A 42 11.61 -0.46 -3.37
N TYR A 43 12.52 0.37 -2.83
CA TYR A 43 12.61 1.80 -3.19
C TYR A 43 12.81 2.02 -4.69
N VAL A 44 13.75 1.29 -5.31
CA VAL A 44 14.02 1.39 -6.74
C VAL A 44 12.81 0.98 -7.57
N THR A 45 12.19 -0.16 -7.25
CA THR A 45 11.02 -0.67 -7.97
C THR A 45 9.82 0.27 -7.83
N LEU A 46 9.56 0.78 -6.62
CA LEU A 46 8.52 1.77 -6.38
C LEU A 46 8.69 2.97 -7.29
N ARG A 47 9.88 3.57 -7.28
CA ARG A 47 10.17 4.78 -8.05
C ARG A 47 10.14 4.57 -9.56
N ARG A 48 10.59 3.41 -10.05
CA ARG A 48 10.68 3.12 -11.48
C ARG A 48 9.36 2.69 -12.10
N THR A 49 8.57 1.90 -11.39
CA THR A 49 7.45 1.17 -11.99
C THR A 49 6.14 1.52 -11.31
N HIS A 50 6.06 1.43 -9.98
CA HIS A 50 4.78 1.60 -9.29
C HIS A 50 4.30 3.04 -9.25
N LEU A 51 5.14 3.99 -8.82
CA LEU A 51 4.74 5.40 -8.69
C LEU A 51 4.30 6.01 -10.02
N PRO A 52 5.00 5.82 -11.15
CA PRO A 52 4.54 6.35 -12.44
C PRO A 52 3.19 5.76 -12.90
N LEU A 53 2.96 4.47 -12.65
CA LEU A 53 1.69 3.82 -13.00
C LEU A 53 0.54 4.34 -12.14
N LEU A 54 0.76 4.46 -10.82
CA LEU A 54 -0.25 4.96 -9.89
C LEU A 54 -0.57 6.44 -10.16
N GLU A 55 0.44 7.23 -10.49
CA GLU A 55 0.29 8.62 -10.92
C GLU A 55 -0.53 8.73 -12.21
N SER A 56 -0.29 7.84 -13.20
CA SER A 56 -1.06 7.81 -14.44
C SER A 56 -2.56 7.53 -14.23
N CYS A 57 -2.90 6.83 -13.15
CA CYS A 57 -4.28 6.55 -12.75
C CYS A 57 -4.88 7.61 -11.82
N SER A 58 -4.18 8.72 -11.55
CA SER A 58 -4.59 9.75 -10.56
C SER A 58 -4.80 9.21 -9.14
N LEU A 59 -4.19 8.06 -8.83
CA LEU A 59 -4.27 7.41 -7.51
C LEU A 59 -3.28 8.02 -6.53
N VAL A 60 -2.14 8.52 -6.99
CA VAL A 60 -1.13 9.15 -6.13
C VAL A 60 -0.56 10.37 -6.84
N VAL A 61 -0.02 11.29 -6.06
CA VAL A 61 0.77 12.42 -6.56
C VAL A 61 2.21 12.17 -6.16
N TYR A 62 3.09 11.97 -7.16
CA TYR A 62 4.51 11.69 -6.89
C TYR A 62 5.38 12.91 -7.18
N ASP A 63 5.87 13.55 -6.12
CA ASP A 63 6.86 14.62 -6.23
C ASP A 63 8.27 14.01 -6.34
N ARG A 64 8.82 14.01 -7.57
CA ARG A 64 10.15 13.49 -7.87
C ARG A 64 11.28 14.34 -7.30
N GLU A 65 11.06 15.65 -7.14
CA GLU A 65 12.06 16.59 -6.63
C GLU A 65 12.23 16.41 -5.13
N ARG A 66 11.12 16.28 -4.41
CA ARG A 66 11.08 16.07 -2.96
C ARG A 66 11.17 14.61 -2.55
N GLY A 67 10.91 13.68 -3.46
CA GLY A 67 10.87 12.25 -3.16
C GLY A 67 9.72 11.86 -2.22
N VAL A 68 8.61 12.58 -2.30
CA VAL A 68 7.40 12.35 -1.49
C VAL A 68 6.23 11.94 -2.36
N VAL A 69 5.36 11.13 -1.77
CA VAL A 69 4.14 10.62 -2.40
C VAL A 69 2.96 11.04 -1.53
N SER A 70 1.97 11.62 -2.16
CA SER A 70 0.73 12.03 -1.52
C SER A 70 -0.46 11.23 -2.08
N PRO A 71 -1.51 11.01 -1.29
CA PRO A 71 -2.74 10.40 -1.79
C PRO A 71 -3.36 11.26 -2.89
N GLY A 72 -3.75 10.61 -3.99
CA GLY A 72 -4.47 11.23 -5.09
C GLY A 72 -5.99 11.21 -4.87
N ARG A 73 -6.73 11.94 -5.71
CA ARG A 73 -8.19 12.08 -5.59
C ARG A 73 -8.93 10.75 -5.72
N GLU A 74 -8.48 9.90 -6.64
CA GLU A 74 -9.14 8.63 -6.94
C GLU A 74 -8.78 7.53 -5.93
N LEU A 75 -7.79 7.77 -5.06
CA LEU A 75 -7.32 6.76 -4.11
C LEU A 75 -8.38 6.40 -3.08
N SER A 76 -9.06 7.40 -2.54
CA SER A 76 -10.14 7.20 -1.55
C SER A 76 -11.33 6.46 -2.16
N THR A 77 -11.63 6.71 -3.43
CA THR A 77 -12.70 6.00 -4.16
C THR A 77 -12.32 4.54 -4.40
N LEU A 78 -11.07 4.27 -4.79
CA LEU A 78 -10.57 2.91 -4.98
C LEU A 78 -10.54 2.13 -3.66
N GLU A 79 -10.15 2.77 -2.56
CA GLU A 79 -10.16 2.18 -1.22
C GLU A 79 -11.59 1.78 -0.81
N SER A 80 -12.55 2.69 -0.96
CA SER A 80 -13.95 2.38 -0.65
C SER A 80 -14.51 1.25 -1.51
N LEU A 81 -14.01 1.07 -2.74
CA LEU A 81 -14.39 -0.05 -3.61
C LEU A 81 -13.75 -1.38 -3.16
N LEU A 82 -12.47 -1.35 -2.78
CA LEU A 82 -11.75 -2.53 -2.26
C LEU A 82 -12.25 -2.96 -0.88
N ALA A 83 -12.58 -2.00 -0.01
CA ALA A 83 -13.20 -2.23 1.29
C ALA A 83 -14.69 -2.61 1.17
N GLY A 84 -15.32 -2.29 0.03
CA GLY A 84 -16.72 -2.61 -0.27
C GLY A 84 -17.00 -4.10 -0.49
N GLU A 85 -15.98 -4.95 -0.61
CA GLU A 85 -16.12 -6.42 -0.68
C GLU A 85 -16.03 -7.09 0.70
N GLU A 86 -16.18 -6.35 1.78
CA GLU A 86 -16.51 -6.90 3.09
C GLU A 86 -18.01 -6.76 3.33
N THR A 87 -18.84 -7.32 2.44
CA THR A 87 -20.18 -7.73 2.88
C THR A 87 -19.95 -8.76 3.97
N PRO A 88 -20.34 -8.49 5.23
CA PRO A 88 -20.41 -9.56 6.22
C PRO A 88 -21.32 -10.60 5.61
N LEU A 89 -20.77 -11.77 5.25
CA LEU A 89 -21.58 -12.95 5.01
C LEU A 89 -22.31 -13.18 6.33
N GLU A 90 -23.54 -12.67 6.35
CA GLU A 90 -24.69 -13.21 7.03
C GLU A 90 -24.31 -14.30 8.04
N SER A 91 -24.14 -13.89 9.30
CA SER A 91 -24.38 -14.79 10.43
C SER A 91 -25.86 -15.14 10.39
N ALA A 92 -26.23 -16.05 9.50
CA ALA A 92 -27.51 -16.69 9.45
C ALA A 92 -27.69 -17.42 10.79
N LYS A 93 -28.66 -16.94 11.55
CA LYS A 93 -29.23 -17.64 12.69
C LYS A 93 -29.80 -18.99 12.22
N GLU A 94 -29.20 -20.10 12.64
CA GLU A 94 -29.85 -21.41 12.87
C GLU A 94 -28.78 -22.28 13.58
N SER A 95 -29.03 -22.99 14.68
CA SER A 95 -30.20 -23.82 14.93
C SER A 95 -30.56 -23.87 16.42
N THR A 96 -31.82 -23.53 16.68
CA THR A 96 -32.69 -24.31 17.57
C THR A 96 -32.56 -25.80 17.19
N THR A 97 -32.16 -26.66 18.13
CA THR A 97 -32.64 -28.06 18.33
C THR A 97 -31.66 -28.77 19.27
N ARG A 98 -31.98 -28.87 20.56
CA ARG A 98 -32.29 -30.15 21.19
C ARG A 98 -32.90 -29.98 22.57
#